data_AF-A0A6J2XFB6-F1
#
_entry.id   AF-A0A6J2XFB6-F1
#
_cell.length_a   1.000
_cell.length_b   1.000
_cell.length_c   1.000
_cell.angle_alpha   90.00
_cell.angle_beta   90.00
_cell.angle_gamma   90.00
#
_symmetry.space_group_name_H-M   'P 1'
#
loop_
_entity.id
_entity.type
_entity.pdbx_description
1 polymer ?
#
loop_
_entity_poly.entity_id
_entity_poly.type
_entity_poly.pdbx_seq_one_letter_code
_entity_poly.pdbx_strand_id
1 'polypeptide(L)'
;MSQINISTRKKRLRPASDVIETAVREVFDKNQSIRSVAAAHNFSKPYLASICKRARTQKEDYRHRPNIVNKRIFSLEQEKLLVDYLKTSSKMCYGLTTVQVKELAYQYVKAQGILPKPWKETKMTSKDWLLGFMKRNSTLNLRKPRKHFSL
;
A
#
# COMPACT_ATOMS: atom_id res chain seq x y z
N MET A 1 -29.04 -27.14 16.88
CA MET A 1 -28.81 -25.94 16.05
C MET A 1 -27.41 -25.42 16.33
N SER A 2 -26.49 -25.56 15.37
CA SER A 2 -25.07 -25.25 15.51
C SER A 2 -24.84 -23.74 15.61
N GLN A 3 -24.11 -23.31 16.64
CA GLN A 3 -23.67 -21.93 16.79
C GLN A 3 -22.64 -21.60 15.72
N ILE A 4 -22.94 -20.60 14.89
CA ILE A 4 -22.03 -20.07 13.87
C ILE A 4 -20.93 -19.31 14.60
N ASN A 5 -19.71 -19.86 14.61
CA ASN A 5 -18.52 -19.19 15.11
C ASN A 5 -18.08 -18.13 14.09
N ILE A 6 -18.62 -16.91 14.22
CA ILE A 6 -18.23 -15.76 13.40
C ILE A 6 -16.84 -15.30 13.88
N SER A 7 -15.80 -15.78 13.21
CA SER A 7 -14.43 -15.28 13.41
C SER A 7 -14.35 -13.80 13.00
N THR A 8 -14.55 -12.89 13.95
CA THR A 8 -14.33 -11.45 13.76
C THR A 8 -12.84 -11.18 13.66
N ARG A 9 -12.25 -11.25 12.46
CA ARG A 9 -10.87 -10.77 12.25
C ARG A 9 -10.81 -9.27 12.49
N LYS A 10 -10.51 -8.86 13.72
CA LYS A 10 -10.22 -7.47 14.09
C LYS A 10 -9.10 -6.96 13.18
N LYS A 11 -9.38 -5.88 12.43
CA LYS A 11 -8.38 -5.23 11.58
C LYS A 11 -7.20 -4.87 12.46
N ARG A 12 -5.98 -5.34 12.12
CA ARG A 12 -4.75 -4.98 12.86
C ARG A 12 -4.55 -3.47 12.74
N LEU A 13 -4.94 -2.73 13.77
CA LEU A 13 -4.66 -1.31 13.86
C LEU A 13 -3.17 -1.16 14.17
N ARG A 14 -2.48 -0.28 13.44
CA ARG A 14 -1.11 0.05 13.83
C ARG A 14 -1.16 0.86 15.12
N PRO A 15 -0.26 0.60 16.07
CA PRO A 15 -0.09 1.49 17.21
C PRO A 15 0.27 2.90 16.76
N ALA A 16 -0.16 3.87 17.55
CA ALA A 16 0.18 5.27 17.33
C ALA A 16 1.69 5.50 17.59
N SER A 17 2.28 6.46 16.88
CA SER A 17 3.74 6.69 16.90
C SER A 17 4.27 7.09 18.27
N ASP A 18 3.49 7.88 19.00
CA ASP A 18 3.74 8.32 20.37
C ASP A 18 3.87 7.14 21.36
N VAL A 19 2.97 6.16 21.28
CA VAL A 19 3.02 4.96 22.14
C VAL A 19 4.28 4.15 21.85
N ILE A 20 4.67 4.05 20.58
CA ILE A 20 5.87 3.33 20.15
C ILE A 20 7.13 4.05 20.64
N GLU A 21 7.19 5.37 20.50
CA GLU A 21 8.32 6.19 20.95
C GLU A 21 8.47 6.12 22.48
N THR A 22 7.36 6.17 23.22
CA THR A 22 7.35 6.02 24.68
C THR A 22 7.87 4.65 25.10
N ALA A 23 7.38 3.56 24.51
CA ALA A 23 7.86 2.22 24.80
C ALA A 23 9.35 2.04 24.50
N VAL A 24 9.86 2.68 23.44
CA VAL A 24 11.28 2.67 23.11
C VAL A 24 12.09 3.39 24.20
N ARG A 25 11.66 4.58 24.63
CA ARG A 25 12.29 5.31 25.74
C ARG A 25 12.32 4.50 27.04
N GLU A 26 11.24 3.79 27.38
CA GLU A 26 11.24 2.94 28.58
C GLU A 26 12.27 1.80 28.53
N VAL A 27 12.56 1.26 27.35
CA VAL A 27 13.59 0.23 27.17
C VAL A 27 15.00 0.81 27.32
N PHE A 28 15.24 2.03 26.80
CA PHE A 28 16.59 2.63 26.80
C PHE A 28 16.89 3.45 28.07
N ASP A 29 15.95 4.28 28.53
CA ASP A 29 16.14 5.23 29.62
C ASP A 29 15.93 4.56 30.98
N LYS A 30 14.89 3.70 31.09
CA LYS A 30 14.55 2.98 32.33
C LYS A 30 15.20 1.59 32.42
N ASN A 31 16.00 1.20 31.43
CA ASN A 31 16.67 -0.11 31.30
C ASN A 31 15.72 -1.32 31.50
N GLN A 32 14.46 -1.20 31.09
CA GLN A 32 13.46 -2.25 31.25
C GLN A 32 13.59 -3.35 30.18
N SER A 33 13.22 -4.58 30.53
CA SER A 33 13.24 -5.68 29.57
C SER A 33 12.20 -5.47 28.45
N ILE A 34 12.59 -5.75 27.20
CA ILE A 34 11.71 -5.65 26.02
C ILE A 34 10.41 -6.45 26.24
N ARG A 35 10.49 -7.58 26.96
CA ARG A 35 9.32 -8.43 27.22
C ARG A 35 8.32 -7.76 28.17
N SER A 36 8.80 -7.09 29.21
CA SER A 36 7.96 -6.37 30.18
C SER A 36 7.26 -5.19 29.50
N VAL A 37 8.03 -4.34 28.81
CA VAL A 37 7.50 -3.16 28.11
C VAL A 37 6.52 -3.57 27.01
N ALA A 38 6.82 -4.64 26.26
CA ALA A 38 5.89 -5.14 25.25
C ALA A 38 4.55 -5.58 25.86
N ALA A 39 4.57 -6.23 27.02
CA ALA A 39 3.34 -6.63 27.71
C ALA A 39 2.55 -5.40 28.20
N ALA A 40 3.23 -4.42 28.80
CA ALA A 40 2.61 -3.18 29.31
C ALA A 40 1.89 -2.38 28.20
N HIS A 41 2.52 -2.26 27.03
CA HIS A 41 1.98 -1.52 25.88
C HIS A 41 1.13 -2.37 24.91
N ASN A 42 0.84 -3.63 25.26
CA ASN A 42 0.10 -4.57 24.41
C ASN A 42 0.74 -4.80 23.02
N PHE A 43 2.06 -4.80 22.97
CA PHE A 43 2.84 -5.15 21.79
C PHE A 43 3.26 -6.61 21.80
N SER A 44 3.44 -7.19 20.60
CA SER A 44 4.16 -8.45 20.53
C SER A 44 5.65 -8.20 20.79
N LYS A 45 6.30 -9.08 21.57
CA LYS A 45 7.75 -9.05 21.80
C LYS A 45 8.57 -8.88 20.50
N PRO A 46 8.31 -9.62 19.41
CA PRO A 46 9.06 -9.44 18.16
C PRO A 46 8.86 -8.06 17.52
N TYR A 47 7.66 -7.47 17.64
CA TYR A 47 7.39 -6.12 17.13
C TYR A 47 8.27 -5.09 17.84
N LEU A 48 8.22 -5.03 19.18
CA LEU A 48 9.02 -4.08 19.94
C LEU A 48 10.53 -4.34 19.76
N ALA A 49 10.96 -5.61 19.75
CA ALA A 49 12.37 -5.96 19.52
C ALA A 49 12.89 -5.45 18.16
N SER A 50 12.11 -5.57 17.09
CA SER A 50 12.49 -5.07 15.76
C SER A 50 12.64 -3.54 15.74
N ILE A 51 11.82 -2.83 16.50
CA ILE A 51 11.82 -1.37 16.63
C ILE A 51 13.04 -0.94 17.45
N CYS A 52 13.27 -1.55 18.62
CA CYS A 52 14.44 -1.27 19.43
C CYS A 52 15.75 -1.55 18.67
N LYS A 53 15.80 -2.58 17.82
CA LYS A 53 16.96 -2.84 16.94
C LYS A 53 17.25 -1.68 16.00
N ARG A 54 16.22 -1.08 15.40
CA ARG A 54 16.34 0.11 14.53
C ARG A 54 16.72 1.35 15.34
N ALA A 55 16.16 1.50 16.53
CA ALA A 55 16.47 2.61 17.43
C ALA A 55 17.94 2.60 17.84
N ARG A 56 18.54 1.44 18.14
CA ARG A 56 19.99 1.34 18.46
C ARG A 56 20.90 1.88 17.36
N THR A 57 20.47 1.82 16.10
CA THR A 57 21.25 2.33 14.96
C THR A 57 21.14 3.86 14.84
N GLN A 58 20.08 4.46 15.38
CA GLN A 58 19.86 5.90 15.42
C GLN A 58 20.35 6.40 16.79
N LYS A 59 21.63 6.80 16.86
CA LYS A 59 22.35 7.00 18.12
C LYS A 59 21.75 8.02 19.11
N GLU A 60 20.83 8.90 18.70
CA GLU A 60 20.06 9.76 19.61
C GLU A 60 18.61 10.01 19.14
N ASP A 61 17.70 10.18 20.12
CA ASP A 61 16.24 10.36 20.05
C ASP A 61 15.51 9.58 18.95
N TYR A 62 15.03 8.38 19.29
CA TYR A 62 14.27 7.54 18.36
C TYR A 62 12.94 8.19 17.99
N ARG A 63 12.77 8.50 16.71
CA ARG A 63 11.50 8.95 16.14
C ARG A 63 10.86 7.86 15.28
N HIS A 64 9.64 7.45 15.63
CA HIS A 64 8.94 6.40 14.90
C HIS A 64 8.43 6.93 13.55
N ARG A 65 9.21 6.67 12.50
CA ARG A 65 8.79 6.93 11.11
C ARG A 65 8.33 5.62 10.47
N PRO A 66 7.02 5.34 10.44
CA PRO A 66 6.53 4.18 9.71
C PRO A 66 6.88 4.39 8.24
N ASN A 67 7.50 3.39 7.61
CA ASN A 67 7.73 3.41 6.16
C ASN A 67 6.40 3.14 5.45
N ILE A 68 5.55 4.18 5.39
CA ILE A 68 4.32 4.23 4.60
C ILE A 68 4.63 4.91 3.28
N VAL A 69 5.79 4.60 2.69
CA VAL A 69 6.06 5.07 1.34
C VAL A 69 5.08 4.34 0.43
N ASN A 70 4.05 5.06 0.00
CA ASN A 70 3.27 4.70 -1.16
C ASN A 70 4.27 4.65 -2.32
N LYS A 71 4.77 3.45 -2.64
CA LYS A 71 5.62 3.24 -3.82
C LYS A 71 4.75 3.49 -5.05
N ARG A 72 4.62 4.75 -5.43
CA ARG A 72 4.02 5.14 -6.69
C ARG A 72 5.01 4.76 -7.77
N ILE A 73 4.51 4.06 -8.77
CA ILE A 73 5.31 3.59 -9.90
C ILE A 73 5.57 4.75 -10.87
N PHE A 74 4.66 5.73 -10.89
CA PHE A 74 4.77 6.96 -11.64
C PHE A 74 5.06 8.14 -10.72
N SER A 75 5.87 9.08 -11.20
CA SER A 75 5.91 10.43 -10.64
C SER A 75 4.57 11.14 -10.82
N LEU A 76 4.36 12.27 -10.14
CA LEU A 76 3.13 13.05 -10.30
C LEU A 76 2.91 13.50 -11.75
N GLU A 77 3.99 13.90 -12.42
CA GLU A 77 3.97 14.35 -13.82
C GLU A 77 3.66 13.19 -14.78
N GLN A 78 4.32 12.04 -14.59
CA GLN A 78 4.07 10.83 -15.37
C GLN A 78 2.63 10.33 -15.18
N GLU A 79 2.13 10.36 -13.95
CA GLU A 79 0.75 9.98 -13.64
C GLU A 79 -0.24 10.93 -14.33
N LYS A 80 0.03 12.23 -14.35
CA LYS A 80 -0.80 13.24 -15.04
C LYS A 80 -0.81 13.02 -16.55
N LEU A 81 0.35 12.82 -17.18
CA LEU A 81 0.45 12.54 -18.62
C LEU A 81 -0.35 11.30 -19.01
N LEU A 82 -0.23 10.22 -18.22
CA LEU A 82 -0.99 9.00 -18.45
C LEU A 82 -2.50 9.25 -18.32
N VAL A 83 -2.93 10.01 -17.31
CA VAL A 83 -4.35 10.36 -17.13
C VAL A 83 -4.89 11.16 -18.31
N ASP A 84 -4.15 12.15 -18.78
CA ASP A 84 -4.57 13.00 -19.90
C ASP A 84 -4.67 12.19 -21.20
N TYR A 85 -3.71 11.30 -21.45
CA TYR A 85 -3.78 10.36 -22.57
C TYR A 85 -5.01 9.44 -22.47
N LEU A 86 -5.26 8.85 -21.29
CA LEU A 86 -6.43 7.98 -21.08
C LEU A 86 -7.75 8.73 -21.27
N LYS A 87 -7.86 10.00 -20.86
CA LYS A 87 -9.05 10.83 -21.10
C LYS A 87 -9.31 11.04 -22.58
N THR A 88 -8.28 11.39 -23.33
CA THR A 88 -8.38 11.62 -24.78
C THR A 88 -8.80 10.33 -25.50
N SER A 89 -8.11 9.22 -25.22
CA SER A 89 -8.43 7.90 -25.79
C SER A 89 -9.83 7.43 -25.40
N SER A 90 -10.28 7.70 -24.16
CA SER A 90 -11.63 7.37 -23.71
C SER A 90 -12.72 8.14 -24.45
N LYS A 91 -12.46 9.39 -24.84
CA LYS A 91 -13.42 10.19 -25.62
C LYS A 91 -13.54 9.67 -27.06
N MET A 92 -12.42 9.24 -27.65
CA MET A 92 -12.38 8.75 -29.04
C MET A 92 -12.96 7.33 -29.19
N CYS A 93 -12.76 6.46 -28.21
CA CYS A 93 -13.05 5.02 -28.32
C CYS A 93 -14.30 4.55 -27.54
N TYR A 94 -15.23 5.45 -27.21
CA TYR A 94 -16.46 5.13 -26.44
C TYR A 94 -16.19 4.50 -25.05
N GLY A 95 -15.19 5.04 -24.35
CA GLY A 95 -14.78 4.59 -23.02
C GLY A 95 -13.63 3.59 -23.01
N LEU A 96 -12.87 3.58 -21.90
CA LEU A 96 -11.79 2.62 -21.69
C LEU A 96 -12.22 1.50 -20.72
N THR A 97 -11.83 0.27 -21.04
CA THR A 97 -11.97 -0.87 -20.13
C THR A 97 -10.80 -0.92 -19.14
N THR A 98 -11.00 -1.59 -18.01
CA THR A 98 -9.94 -1.80 -17.02
C THR A 98 -8.75 -2.57 -17.58
N VAL A 99 -8.96 -3.40 -18.59
CA VAL A 99 -7.91 -4.19 -19.27
C VAL A 99 -7.01 -3.25 -20.07
N GLN A 100 -7.61 -2.42 -20.94
CA GLN A 100 -6.88 -1.44 -21.75
C GLN A 100 -6.05 -0.46 -20.90
N VAL A 101 -6.60 0.03 -19.78
CA VAL A 101 -5.85 0.91 -18.87
C VAL A 101 -4.63 0.20 -18.29
N LYS A 102 -4.77 -1.09 -17.93
CA LYS A 102 -3.66 -1.87 -17.38
C LYS A 102 -2.58 -2.15 -18.43
N GLU A 103 -2.96 -2.39 -19.67
CA GLU A 103 -2.02 -2.61 -20.78
C GLU A 103 -1.28 -1.32 -21.13
N LEU A 104 -1.99 -0.20 -21.26
CA LEU A 104 -1.40 1.11 -21.53
C LEU A 104 -0.42 1.53 -20.43
N ALA A 105 -0.80 1.35 -19.16
CA ALA A 105 0.09 1.65 -18.04
C ALA A 105 1.34 0.74 -18.04
N TYR A 106 1.20 -0.53 -18.41
CA TYR A 106 2.34 -1.44 -18.55
C TYR A 106 3.28 -1.01 -19.67
N GLN A 107 2.75 -0.66 -20.85
CA GLN A 107 3.53 -0.15 -21.97
C GLN A 107 4.27 1.13 -21.60
N TYR A 108 3.59 2.04 -20.90
CA TYR A 108 4.18 3.29 -20.44
C TYR A 108 5.34 3.05 -19.45
N VAL A 109 5.17 2.17 -18.47
CA VAL A 109 6.27 1.79 -17.55
C VAL A 109 7.42 1.10 -18.28
N LYS A 110 7.12 0.22 -19.23
CA LYS A 110 8.12 -0.49 -20.02
C LYS A 110 8.99 0.51 -20.80
N ALA A 111 8.37 1.53 -21.41
CA ALA A 111 9.07 2.59 -22.13
C ALA A 111 9.95 3.45 -21.20
N GLN A 112 9.56 3.62 -19.94
CA GLN A 112 10.33 4.38 -18.94
C GLN A 112 11.46 3.56 -18.27
N GLY A 113 11.54 2.24 -18.51
CA GLY A 113 12.52 1.36 -17.88
C GLY A 113 12.25 1.02 -16.40
N ILE A 114 11.10 1.41 -15.85
CA ILE A 114 10.75 1.27 -14.42
C ILE A 114 9.92 -0.01 -14.19
N LEU A 115 10.22 -1.10 -14.89
CA LEU A 115 9.32 -2.27 -14.92
C LEU A 115 9.45 -3.15 -13.65
N PRO A 116 8.42 -3.23 -12.79
CA PRO A 116 8.44 -4.15 -11.66
C PRO A 116 8.37 -5.60 -12.17
N LYS A 117 9.14 -6.51 -11.54
CA LYS A 117 9.10 -7.96 -11.82
C LYS A 117 7.69 -8.55 -12.02
N PRO A 118 6.70 -8.32 -11.12
CA PRO A 118 5.37 -8.91 -11.26
C PRO A 118 4.60 -8.42 -12.51
N TRP A 119 4.92 -7.25 -13.05
CA TRP A 119 4.27 -6.72 -14.25
C TRP A 119 4.89 -7.29 -15.52
N LYS A 120 6.17 -7.69 -15.48
CA LYS A 120 6.87 -8.33 -16.60
C LYS A 120 6.26 -9.68 -16.96
N GLU A 121 5.89 -10.47 -15.96
CA GLU A 121 5.29 -11.81 -16.15
C GLU A 121 3.86 -11.72 -16.70
N THR A 122 3.05 -10.84 -16.11
CA THR A 122 1.63 -10.70 -16.48
C THR A 122 1.39 -9.81 -17.71
N LYS A 123 2.42 -9.09 -18.17
CA LYS A 123 2.34 -8.06 -19.22
C LYS A 123 1.23 -7.01 -18.98
N MET A 124 0.84 -6.83 -17.73
CA MET A 124 -0.25 -5.95 -17.30
C MET A 124 0.08 -5.38 -15.92
N THR A 125 -0.54 -4.27 -15.56
CA THR A 125 -0.44 -3.74 -14.20
C THR A 125 -1.34 -4.49 -13.22
N SER A 126 -0.95 -4.50 -11.94
CA SER A 126 -1.67 -5.21 -10.90
C SER A 126 -3.06 -4.60 -10.63
N LYS A 127 -3.99 -5.43 -10.13
CA LYS A 127 -5.32 -4.96 -9.71
C LYS A 127 -5.24 -3.88 -8.63
N ASP A 128 -4.33 -4.05 -7.67
CA ASP A 128 -4.13 -3.09 -6.58
C ASP A 128 -3.63 -1.74 -7.07
N TRP A 129 -2.75 -1.75 -8.08
CA TRP A 129 -2.30 -0.52 -8.72
C TRP A 129 -3.46 0.21 -9.40
N LEU A 130 -4.29 -0.50 -10.17
CA LEU A 130 -5.45 0.10 -10.84
C LEU A 130 -6.41 0.71 -9.83
N LEU A 131 -6.73 0.01 -8.74
CA LEU A 131 -7.60 0.53 -7.67
C LEU A 131 -7.03 1.81 -7.05
N GLY A 132 -5.72 1.82 -6.75
CA GLY A 132 -5.04 3.00 -6.22
C GLY A 132 -5.01 4.16 -7.21
N PHE A 133 -4.74 3.88 -8.49
CA PHE A 133 -4.72 4.85 -9.58
C PHE A 133 -6.08 5.49 -9.81
N MET A 134 -7.15 4.69 -9.84
CA MET A 134 -8.52 5.20 -9.97
C MET A 134 -8.96 6.00 -8.75
N LYS A 135 -8.55 5.61 -7.53
CA LYS A 135 -8.84 6.37 -6.31
C LYS A 135 -8.19 7.76 -6.32
N ARG A 136 -6.98 7.88 -6.88
CA ARG A 136 -6.29 9.18 -7.03
C ARG A 136 -6.84 10.01 -8.18
N ASN A 137 -7.29 9.36 -9.25
CA ASN A 137 -7.76 9.98 -10.47
C ASN A 137 -9.25 9.75 -10.69
N SER A 138 -10.09 10.22 -9.75
CA SER A 138 -11.55 10.05 -9.79
C SER A 138 -12.23 10.68 -11.02
N THR A 139 -11.52 11.54 -11.75
CA THR A 139 -11.99 12.13 -13.02
C THR A 139 -11.98 11.14 -14.19
N LEU A 140 -11.33 9.98 -14.05
CA LEU A 140 -11.38 8.92 -15.06
C LEU A 140 -12.62 8.06 -14.84
N ASN A 141 -13.50 8.02 -15.84
CA ASN A 141 -14.65 7.12 -15.86
C ASN A 141 -14.33 5.92 -16.76
N LEU A 142 -14.15 4.74 -16.15
CA LEU A 142 -13.96 3.48 -16.89
C LEU A 142 -15.30 2.79 -17.15
N ARG A 143 -15.39 2.13 -18.30
CA ARG A 143 -16.56 1.34 -18.66
C ARG A 143 -16.63 0.11 -17.76
N LYS A 144 -17.79 -0.12 -17.13
CA LYS A 144 -18.04 -1.36 -16.39
C LYS A 144 -18.01 -2.53 -17.39
N PRO A 145 -17.36 -3.66 -17.06
CA PRO A 145 -17.40 -4.83 -17.92
C PRO A 145 -18.85 -5.25 -18.11
N ARG A 146 -19.28 -5.42 -19.36
CA ARG A 146 -20.59 -6.00 -19.66
C ARG A 146 -20.55 -7.46 -19.19
N LYS A 147 -21.44 -7.82 -18.25
CA LYS A 147 -21.67 -9.23 -17.91
C LYS A 147 -22.23 -9.90 -19.17
N HIS A 148 -21.44 -10.74 -19.83
CA HIS A 148 -21.99 -11.62 -20.85
C HIS A 148 -22.73 -12.73 -20.09
N PHE A 149 -24.06 -12.68 -20.10
CA PHE A 149 -24.87 -13.81 -19.68
C PHE A 149 -24.77 -14.84 -20.81
N SER A 150 -24.01 -15.89 -20.60
CA SER A 150 -24.07 -17.07 -21.45
C SER A 150 -25.39 -17.78 -21.10
N LEU A 151 -26.30 -17.86 -22.08
CA LEU A 151 -27.47 -18.74 -22.07
C LEU A 151 -27.03 -20.15 -22.49
#